data_AF-A0ABD7V6R6-F1
#
_entry.id   AF-A0ABD7V6R6-F1
#
_cell.length_a   1.000
_cell.length_b   1.000
_cell.length_c   1.000
_cell.angle_alpha   90.00
_cell.angle_beta   90.00
_cell.angle_gamma   90.00
#
_symmetry.space_group_name_H-M   'P 1'
#
loop_
_entity.id
_entity.type
_entity.pdbx_description
1 polymer ?
#
loop_
_entity_poly.entity_id
_entity_poly.type
_entity_poly.pdbx_seq_one_letter_code
_entity_poly.pdbx_strand_id
1 'polypeptide(L)'
;MTEPDRKWRERSLFAVFLTALVSQNAIAIPYVRRNGPASVKDFFVGDIMKSTPGRFAMVDLLFVVIGFHLWAFGEARRLRIVGWWIASVVLTFGVGIGTAIPFFFYARERAVGR
;
A
#
# COMPACT_ATOMS: atom_id res chain seq x y z
N MET A 1 -0.74 17.70 20.32
CA MET A 1 -1.31 16.34 20.28
C MET A 1 -0.80 15.59 21.50
N THR A 2 -1.65 14.86 22.22
CA THR A 2 -1.22 14.19 23.45
C THR A 2 -0.42 12.92 23.12
N GLU A 3 0.45 12.49 24.03
CA GLU A 3 1.24 11.27 23.87
C GLU A 3 0.37 9.99 23.68
N PRO A 4 -0.76 9.83 24.41
CA PRO A 4 -1.71 8.74 24.17
C PRO A 4 -2.25 8.69 22.74
N ASP A 5 -2.64 9.84 22.17
CA ASP A 5 -3.20 9.91 20.80
C ASP A 5 -2.18 9.44 19.76
N ARG A 6 -0.90 9.76 19.97
CA ARG A 6 0.20 9.36 19.08
C ARG A 6 0.39 7.85 19.09
N LYS A 7 0.47 7.27 20.30
CA LYS A 7 0.63 5.83 20.49
C LYS A 7 -0.55 5.05 19.90
N TRP A 8 -1.78 5.56 20.04
CA TRP A 8 -2.96 4.96 19.43
C TRP A 8 -2.90 4.97 17.90
N ARG A 9 -2.57 6.11 17.28
CA ARG A 9 -2.46 6.22 15.82
C ARG A 9 -1.36 5.30 15.27
N GLU A 10 -0.19 5.29 15.91
CA GLU A 10 0.92 4.45 15.50
C GLU A 10 0.57 2.96 15.55
N ARG A 11 -0.02 2.50 16.67
CA ARG A 11 -0.44 1.10 16.84
C ARG A 11 -1.53 0.69 15.85
N SER A 12 -2.51 1.57 15.63
CA SER A 12 -3.60 1.32 14.68
C SER A 12 -3.06 1.18 13.25
N LEU A 13 -2.18 2.08 12.82
CA LEU A 13 -1.55 2.01 11.50
C LEU A 13 -0.72 0.74 11.32
N PHE A 14 0.04 0.35 12.36
CA PHE A 14 0.80 -0.89 12.34
C PHE A 14 -0.10 -2.14 12.25
N ALA A 15 -1.18 -2.17 13.03
CA ALA A 15 -2.15 -3.28 13.01
C ALA A 15 -2.83 -3.41 11.64
N VAL A 16 -3.27 -2.29 11.05
CA VAL A 16 -3.87 -2.28 9.70
C VAL A 16 -2.84 -2.70 8.65
N PHE A 17 -1.60 -2.21 8.73
CA PHE A 17 -0.51 -2.63 7.84
C PHE A 17 -0.30 -4.14 7.88
N LEU A 18 -0.16 -4.74 9.07
CA LEU A 18 0.05 -6.18 9.21
C LEU A 18 -1.15 -6.98 8.71
N THR A 19 -2.36 -6.54 9.03
CA THR A 19 -3.60 -7.21 8.61
C THR A 19 -3.74 -7.21 7.09
N ALA A 20 -3.47 -6.06 6.44
CA ALA A 20 -3.48 -5.94 4.99
C ALA A 20 -2.38 -6.80 4.35
N LEU A 21 -1.16 -6.74 4.88
CA LEU A 21 -0.01 -7.52 4.38
C LEU A 21 -0.31 -9.02 4.39
N VAL A 22 -0.84 -9.54 5.50
CA VAL A 22 -1.18 -10.96 5.64
C VAL A 22 -2.34 -11.34 4.73
N SER A 23 -3.43 -10.57 4.76
CA SER A 23 -4.66 -10.91 4.02
C SER A 23 -4.43 -10.86 2.51
N GLN A 24 -3.74 -9.85 1.99
CA GLN A 24 -3.46 -9.74 0.56
C GLN A 24 -2.53 -10.86 0.07
N ASN A 25 -1.47 -11.16 0.82
CA ASN A 25 -0.57 -12.25 0.47
C ASN A 25 -1.22 -13.64 0.62
N ALA A 26 -2.12 -13.83 1.58
CA ALA A 26 -2.88 -15.07 1.74
C ALA A 26 -3.78 -15.38 0.53
N ILE A 27 -4.17 -14.36 -0.24
CA ILE A 27 -4.91 -14.51 -1.49
C ILE A 27 -3.95 -14.66 -2.68
N ALA A 28 -2.98 -13.74 -2.80
CA ALA A 28 -2.11 -13.66 -3.97
C ALA A 28 -1.13 -14.84 -4.08
N ILE A 29 -0.48 -15.25 -2.97
CA ILE A 29 0.54 -16.29 -3.00
C ILE A 29 -0.04 -17.65 -3.45
N PRO A 30 -1.16 -18.15 -2.89
CA PRO A 30 -1.73 -19.41 -3.35
C PRO A 30 -2.18 -19.36 -4.81
N TYR A 31 -2.73 -18.23 -5.26
CA TYR A 31 -3.13 -18.05 -6.65
C TYR A 31 -1.94 -18.13 -7.60
N VAL A 32 -0.86 -17.40 -7.32
CA VAL A 32 0.36 -17.42 -8.15
C VAL A 32 1.04 -18.79 -8.12
N ARG A 33 1.03 -19.48 -6.96
CA ARG A 33 1.55 -20.86 -6.87
C ARG A 33 0.77 -21.85 -7.74
N ARG A 34 -0.54 -21.65 -7.90
CA ARG A 34 -1.41 -22.53 -8.71
C ARG A 34 -1.37 -22.21 -10.20
N ASN A 35 -1.27 -20.93 -10.56
CA ASN A 35 -1.37 -20.46 -11.96
C ASN A 35 -0.01 -20.07 -12.57
N GLY A 36 1.07 -20.14 -11.79
CA GLY A 36 2.43 -19.81 -12.20
C GLY A 36 2.79 -18.32 -12.05
N PRO A 37 4.08 -17.95 -12.06
CA PRO A 37 4.55 -16.57 -11.83
C PRO A 37 3.97 -15.53 -12.81
N ALA A 38 3.67 -15.95 -14.05
CA ALA A 38 3.10 -15.07 -15.06
C ALA A 38 1.69 -14.57 -14.72
N SER A 39 0.98 -15.25 -13.80
CA SER A 39 -0.37 -14.88 -13.35
C SER A 39 -0.40 -13.66 -12.41
N VAL A 40 0.76 -13.14 -11.99
CA VAL A 40 0.83 -11.88 -11.23
C VAL A 40 0.16 -10.73 -12.00
N LYS A 41 0.27 -10.72 -13.34
CA LYS A 41 -0.37 -9.70 -14.18
C LYS A 41 -1.90 -9.71 -14.10
N ASP A 42 -2.51 -10.83 -13.67
CA ASP A 42 -3.97 -10.96 -13.62
C ASP A 42 -4.58 -10.05 -12.56
N PHE A 43 -3.79 -9.67 -11.54
CA PHE A 43 -4.17 -8.69 -10.51
C PHE A 43 -4.09 -7.23 -10.98
N PHE A 44 -3.45 -6.95 -12.12
CA PHE A 44 -3.16 -5.58 -12.56
C PHE A 44 -3.66 -5.24 -13.96
N VAL A 45 -3.66 -6.19 -14.91
CA VAL A 45 -3.92 -5.92 -16.34
C VAL A 45 -4.73 -7.06 -17.00
N GLY A 46 -5.04 -8.13 -16.27
CA GLY A 46 -5.76 -9.29 -16.82
C GLY A 46 -7.28 -9.10 -16.91
N ASP A 47 -8.01 -10.13 -16.50
CA ASP A 47 -9.47 -10.22 -16.67
C ASP A 47 -10.26 -9.08 -15.99
N ILE A 48 -9.69 -8.42 -14.99
CA ILE A 48 -10.33 -7.29 -14.30
C ILE A 48 -10.67 -6.12 -15.24
N MET A 49 -9.95 -5.98 -16.35
CA MET A 49 -10.19 -4.92 -17.34
C MET A 49 -11.30 -5.27 -18.35
N LYS A 50 -11.78 -6.51 -18.37
CA LYS A 50 -12.79 -6.97 -19.35
C LYS A 50 -14.21 -6.50 -19.03
N SER A 51 -14.48 -6.14 -17.78
CA SER A 51 -15.80 -5.67 -17.34
C SER A 51 -15.82 -4.15 -17.09
N THR A 52 -16.94 -3.50 -17.35
CA THR A 52 -17.12 -2.06 -17.04
C THR A 52 -16.86 -1.74 -15.56
N PRO A 53 -17.39 -2.51 -14.58
CA PRO A 53 -17.10 -2.28 -13.17
C PRO A 53 -15.63 -2.47 -12.81
N GLY A 54 -14.98 -3.50 -13.36
CA GLY A 54 -13.56 -3.75 -13.11
C GLY A 54 -12.65 -2.66 -13.69
N ARG A 55 -12.96 -2.16 -14.89
CA ARG A 55 -12.26 -1.00 -15.47
C ARG A 55 -12.42 0.26 -14.62
N PHE A 56 -13.63 0.54 -14.13
CA PHE A 56 -13.86 1.67 -13.23
C PHE A 56 -13.00 1.55 -11.96
N ALA A 57 -13.03 0.38 -11.30
CA ALA A 57 -12.25 0.13 -10.10
C ALA A 57 -10.74 0.29 -10.34
N MET A 58 -10.23 -0.16 -11.48
CA MET A 58 -8.81 -0.02 -11.83
C MET A 58 -8.40 1.44 -12.10
N VAL A 59 -9.27 2.22 -12.76
CA VAL A 59 -9.01 3.65 -12.98
C VAL A 59 -9.04 4.41 -11.65
N ASP A 60 -10.04 4.16 -10.80
CA ASP A 60 -10.12 4.74 -9.46
C ASP A 60 -8.88 4.39 -8.62
N LEU A 61 -8.49 3.11 -8.61
CA LEU A 61 -7.28 2.63 -7.93
C LEU A 61 -6.02 3.30 -8.45
N LEU A 62 -5.90 3.51 -9.76
CA LEU A 62 -4.76 4.18 -10.38
C LEU A 62 -4.64 5.62 -9.87
N PHE A 63 -5.73 6.37 -9.81
CA PHE A 63 -5.72 7.73 -9.27
C PHE A 63 -5.39 7.76 -7.78
N VAL A 64 -5.88 6.80 -6.99
CA VAL A 64 -5.49 6.64 -5.57
C VAL A 64 -3.99 6.40 -5.44
N VAL A 65 -3.42 5.49 -6.23
CA VAL A 65 -1.98 5.17 -6.23
C VAL A 65 -1.15 6.41 -6.58
N ILE A 66 -1.49 7.10 -7.66
CA ILE A 66 -0.77 8.29 -8.11
C ILE A 66 -0.87 9.41 -7.07
N GLY A 67 -2.09 9.74 -6.65
CA GLY A 67 -2.33 10.81 -5.68
C GLY A 67 -1.60 10.57 -4.36
N PHE A 68 -1.68 9.34 -3.84
CA PHE A 68 -0.96 8.94 -2.63
C PHE A 68 0.55 9.06 -2.81
N HIS A 69 1.15 8.51 -3.88
CA HIS A 69 2.61 8.50 -4.03
C HIS A 69 3.20 9.88 -4.31
N LEU A 70 2.49 10.75 -5.04
CA LEU A 70 2.89 12.14 -5.24
C LEU A 70 2.94 12.90 -3.92
N TRP A 71 1.88 12.79 -3.12
CA TRP A 71 1.83 13.40 -1.80
C TRP A 71 2.89 12.80 -0.86
N ALA A 72 2.99 11.48 -0.81
CA ALA A 72 3.90 10.76 0.07
C ALA A 72 5.36 11.08 -0.25
N PHE A 73 5.70 11.27 -1.52
CA PHE A 73 7.05 11.68 -1.92
C PHE A 73 7.41 13.08 -1.40
N GLY A 74 6.48 14.03 -1.49
CA GLY A 74 6.67 15.37 -0.91
C GLY A 74 6.93 15.32 0.59
N GLU A 75 6.11 14.55 1.31
CA GLU A 75 6.24 14.38 2.75
C GLU A 75 7.53 13.61 3.13
N ALA A 76 7.90 12.60 2.34
CA ALA A 76 9.11 11.82 2.57
C ALA A 76 10.38 12.66 2.40
N ARG A 77 10.40 13.59 1.44
CA ARG A 77 11.50 14.55 1.30
C ARG A 77 11.57 15.49 2.49
N ARG A 78 10.43 16.05 2.92
CA ARG A 78 10.34 16.95 4.08
C ARG A 78 10.87 16.29 5.36
N LEU A 79 10.52 15.03 5.60
CA LEU A 79 10.88 14.28 6.80
C LEU A 79 12.18 13.46 6.65
N ARG A 80 12.86 13.54 5.51
CA ARG A 80 14.08 12.76 5.18
C ARG A 80 13.88 11.23 5.31
N ILE A 81 12.70 10.75 4.94
CA ILE A 81 12.33 9.32 4.96
C ILE A 81 12.13 8.74 3.55
N VAL A 82 12.85 9.24 2.55
CA VAL A 82 12.71 8.81 1.14
C VAL A 82 12.88 7.29 0.98
N GLY A 83 13.77 6.65 1.76
CA GLY A 83 13.90 5.18 1.75
C GLY A 83 12.61 4.45 2.14
N TRP A 84 11.82 5.02 3.06
CA TRP A 84 10.52 4.48 3.46
C TRP A 84 9.45 4.71 2.39
N TRP A 85 9.55 5.79 1.62
CA TRP A 85 8.71 5.98 0.43
C TRP A 85 9.04 4.97 -0.67
N ILE A 86 10.32 4.68 -0.93
CA ILE A 86 10.70 3.63 -1.90
C ILE A 86 10.13 2.27 -1.47
N ALA A 87 10.21 1.94 -0.18
CA ALA A 87 9.62 0.71 0.34
C ALA A 87 8.08 0.67 0.17
N SER A 88 7.38 1.80 0.30
CA SER A 88 5.92 1.84 0.05
C SER A 88 5.58 1.67 -1.43
N VAL A 89 6.42 2.18 -2.35
CA VAL A 89 6.29 1.92 -3.79
C VAL A 89 6.43 0.43 -4.07
N VAL A 90 7.46 -0.23 -3.51
CA VAL A 90 7.65 -1.68 -3.68
C VAL A 90 6.45 -2.46 -3.12
N LEU A 91 5.92 -2.09 -1.95
CA LEU A 91 4.73 -2.73 -1.39
C LEU A 91 3.48 -2.51 -2.26
N THR A 92 3.35 -1.36 -2.92
CA THR A 92 2.20 -1.05 -3.78
C THR A 92 2.10 -2.02 -4.94
N PHE A 93 3.22 -2.30 -5.60
CA PHE A 93 3.27 -3.17 -6.77
C PHE A 93 3.55 -4.64 -6.44
N GLY A 94 4.14 -4.92 -5.27
CA GLY A 94 4.43 -6.27 -4.82
C GLY A 94 3.29 -6.94 -4.04
N VAL A 95 2.48 -6.15 -3.32
CA VAL A 95 1.39 -6.66 -2.46
C VAL A 95 0.08 -5.96 -2.76
N GLY A 96 0.09 -4.63 -2.80
CA GLY A 96 -1.09 -3.81 -3.07
C GLY A 96 -1.07 -2.50 -2.30
N ILE A 97 -1.71 -1.48 -2.87
CA ILE A 97 -1.74 -0.13 -2.28
C ILE A 97 -2.38 -0.10 -0.88
N GLY A 98 -3.33 -1.01 -0.60
CA GLY A 98 -3.95 -1.17 0.72
C GLY A 98 -2.95 -1.54 1.84
N THR A 99 -1.84 -2.20 1.51
CA THR A 99 -0.73 -2.45 2.45
C THR A 99 0.25 -1.27 2.50
N ALA A 100 0.53 -0.65 1.35
CA ALA A 100 1.52 0.41 1.23
C ALA A 100 1.15 1.72 1.95
N ILE A 101 -0.12 2.12 1.90
CA ILE A 101 -0.63 3.33 2.57
C ILE A 101 -0.41 3.28 4.09
N PRO A 102 -0.95 2.29 4.83
CA PRO A 102 -0.77 2.23 6.29
C PRO A 102 0.70 2.06 6.68
N PHE A 103 1.49 1.34 5.88
CA PHE A 103 2.95 1.25 6.08
C PHE A 103 3.64 2.61 6.04
N PHE A 104 3.38 3.41 4.99
CA PHE A 104 4.03 4.72 4.86
C PHE A 104 3.55 5.68 5.95
N PHE A 105 2.25 5.68 6.27
CA PHE A 105 1.73 6.47 7.38
C PHE A 105 2.36 6.07 8.71
N TYR A 106 2.57 4.77 8.97
CA TYR A 106 3.29 4.30 10.15
C TYR A 106 4.74 4.80 10.19
N ALA A 107 5.46 4.75 9.07
CA ALA A 107 6.82 5.29 8.97
C ALA A 107 6.85 6.81 9.19
N ARG A 108 5.88 7.53 8.60
CA ARG A 108 5.70 8.97 8.78
C ARG A 108 5.47 9.33 10.25
N GLU A 109 4.58 8.63 10.95
CA GLU A 109 4.30 8.94 12.36
C GLU A 109 5.51 8.76 13.27
N ARG A 110 6.32 7.72 13.02
CA ARG A 110 7.59 7.54 13.73
C ARG A 110 8.60 8.64 13.41
N ALA A 111 8.56 9.20 12.20
CA ALA A 111 9.46 10.28 11.80
C ALA A 111 9.04 11.64 12.38
N VAL A 112 7.73 11.94 12.41
CA VAL A 112 7.19 13.17 13.02
C VAL A 112 7.33 13.17 14.54
N GLY A 113 7.31 11.97 15.16
CA GLY A 113 7.47 11.83 16.60
C GLY A 113 8.90 11.91 17.14
N ARG A 114 9.90 11.99 16.26
CA ARG A 114 11.33 12.19 16.58
C ARG A 114 11.67 13.67 16.56
#